data_AF-A0A533US55-F1
#
_entry.id   AF-A0A533US55-F1
#
_cell.length_a   1.000
_cell.length_b   1.000
_cell.length_c   1.000
_cell.angle_alpha   90.00
_cell.angle_beta   90.00
_cell.angle_gamma   90.00
#
_symmetry.space_group_name_H-M   'P 1'
#
loop_
_entity.id
_entity.type
_entity.pdbx_description
1 polymer ?
#
loop_
_entity_poly.entity_id
_entity_poly.type
_entity_poly.pdbx_seq_one_letter_code
_entity_poly.pdbx_strand_id
1 'polypeptide(L)' 'MKDYEHVVIWLDYFNKTLPQKMGRRVSRDKSIFDPSLKELIDAAKAAGFEPTETND' A
#
# COMPACT_ATOMS: atom_id res chain seq x y z
N MET A 1 -0.18 17.41 -16.16
CA MET A 1 -0.44 16.08 -15.57
C MET A 1 -1.60 16.28 -14.61
N LYS A 2 -2.48 15.31 -14.35
CA LYS A 2 -3.50 15.52 -13.31
C LYS A 2 -2.76 15.55 -11.97
N ASP A 3 -2.71 16.71 -11.32
CA ASP A 3 -2.10 16.87 -10.01
C ASP A 3 -3.08 16.28 -8.99
N TYR A 4 -2.99 14.97 -8.81
CA TYR A 4 -3.70 14.29 -7.74
C TYR A 4 -3.04 14.66 -6.43
N GLU A 5 -3.73 15.43 -5.59
CA GLU A 5 -3.24 15.76 -4.24
C GLU A 5 -3.05 14.51 -3.37
N HIS A 6 -3.78 13.43 -3.66
CA HIS A 6 -3.81 12.21 -2.84
C HIS A 6 -3.69 10.96 -3.72
N VAL A 7 -3.01 9.93 -3.20
CA VAL A 7 -2.90 8.60 -3.81
C VAL A 7 -3.48 7.58 -2.83
N VAL A 8 -4.36 6.70 -3.33
CA VAL A 8 -4.93 5.61 -2.53
C VAL A 8 -4.05 4.37 -2.67
N ILE A 9 -3.61 3.83 -1.54
CA ILE A 9 -2.82 2.59 -1.45
C ILE A 9 -3.55 1.56 -0.60
N TRP A 10 -3.50 0.30 -1.02
CA TRP A 10 -4.15 -0.82 -0.33
C TRP A 10 -3.09 -1.83 0.12
N LEU A 11 -3.34 -2.50 1.26
CA LEU A 11 -2.44 -3.55 1.77
C LEU A 11 -2.22 -4.68 0.76
N ASP A 12 -3.28 -5.05 0.05
CA ASP A 12 -3.26 -6.09 -0.97
C ASP A 12 -2.22 -5.83 -2.06
N TYR A 13 -1.88 -4.57 -2.33
CA TYR A 13 -0.89 -4.23 -3.34
C TYR A 13 0.46 -4.87 -3.04
N PHE A 14 0.79 -5.02 -1.75
CA PHE A 14 2.04 -5.54 -1.22
C PHE A 14 1.94 -6.98 -0.71
N ASN A 15 0.74 -7.56 -0.65
CA ASN A 15 0.52 -8.87 -0.06
C ASN A 15 1.00 -10.01 -0.98
N LYS A 16 2.01 -10.75 -0.55
CA LYS A 16 2.66 -11.85 -1.28
C LYS A 16 1.80 -13.12 -1.34
N THR A 17 0.85 -13.27 -0.41
CA THR A 17 -0.11 -14.39 -0.41
C THR A 17 -1.08 -14.27 -1.58
N LEU A 18 -1.37 -13.05 -2.03
CA LEU A 18 -2.30 -12.79 -3.12
C LEU A 18 -1.63 -12.93 -4.50
N PRO A 19 -2.32 -13.53 -5.49
CA PRO A 19 -1.93 -13.43 -6.88
C PRO A 19 -2.27 -12.03 -7.44
N GLN A 20 -1.63 -11.61 -8.53
CA GLN A 20 -1.84 -10.27 -9.12
C GLN A 20 -3.30 -10.00 -9.51
N LYS A 21 -4.01 -11.04 -9.99
CA LYS A 21 -5.44 -10.96 -10.33
C LYS A 21 -6.35 -10.64 -9.13
N MET A 22 -5.86 -10.81 -7.90
CA MET A 22 -6.61 -10.57 -6.66
C MET A 22 -6.12 -9.34 -5.89
N GLY A 23 -5.33 -8.46 -6.52
CA GLY A 23 -4.98 -7.17 -5.92
C GLY A 23 -3.49 -6.90 -5.76
N ARG A 24 -2.61 -7.92 -5.81
CA ARG A 24 -1.16 -7.68 -5.73
C ARG A 24 -0.69 -6.83 -6.92
N ARG A 25 -0.14 -5.65 -6.63
CA ARG A 25 0.36 -4.69 -7.65
C ARG A 25 1.88 -4.70 -7.76
N VAL A 26 2.60 -5.00 -6.67
CA VAL A 26 4.07 -5.15 -6.71
C VAL A 26 4.51 -6.56 -7.13
N SER A 27 5.74 -6.65 -7.63
CA SER A 27 6.38 -7.91 -7.99
C SER A 27 6.62 -8.79 -6.76
N ARG A 28 6.73 -10.11 -6.97
CA ARG A 28 6.75 -11.09 -5.87
C ARG A 28 8.00 -10.99 -4.98
N ASP A 29 9.10 -10.51 -5.55
CA ASP A 29 10.36 -10.17 -4.88
C ASP A 29 10.24 -8.95 -3.97
N LYS A 30 9.34 -8.00 -4.29
CA LYS A 30 9.11 -6.77 -3.53
C LYS A 30 7.87 -6.80 -2.61
N SER A 31 7.08 -7.87 -2.70
CA SER A 31 5.93 -8.11 -1.82
C SER A 31 6.32 -8.80 -0.50
N ILE A 32 5.55 -8.58 0.56
CA ILE A 32 5.71 -9.20 1.88
C ILE A 32 4.50 -10.06 2.25
N PHE A 33 4.67 -11.02 3.16
CA PHE A 33 3.57 -11.86 3.61
C PHE A 33 2.75 -11.14 4.67
N ASP A 34 1.43 -11.14 4.49
CA ASP A 34 0.46 -10.67 5.49
C ASP A 34 0.76 -9.25 6.05
N PRO A 35 0.85 -8.22 5.18
CA PRO A 35 1.13 -6.86 5.59
C PRO A 35 0.03 -6.31 6.51
N SER A 36 0.42 -5.62 7.57
CA SER A 36 -0.50 -4.92 8.48
C SER A 36 -0.69 -3.45 8.10
N LEU A 37 -1.84 -2.88 8.50
CA LEU A 37 -2.11 -1.44 8.29
C LEU A 37 -1.04 -0.55 8.93
N LYS A 38 -0.57 -0.93 10.11
CA LYS A 38 0.50 -0.21 10.81
C LYS A 38 1.79 -0.15 10.00
N GLU A 39 2.23 -1.28 9.44
CA GLU A 39 3.43 -1.31 8.59
C GLU A 39 3.27 -0.43 7.35
N LEU A 40 2.07 -0.39 6.75
CA LEU A 40 1.78 0.48 5.61
C LEU A 40 1.87 1.96 5.99
N ILE A 41 1.30 2.35 7.13
CA ILE A 41 1.36 3.72 7.65
C ILE A 41 2.81 4.12 7.96
N ASP A 42 3.56 3.26 8.65
CA ASP A 42 4.95 3.53 9.01
C ASP A 42 5.84 3.64 7.76
N ALA A 43 5.64 2.76 6.77
CA ALA A 43 6.34 2.82 5.48
C ALA A 43 5.97 4.08 4.68
N ALA A 44 4.70 4.49 4.67
CA ALA A 44 4.26 5.71 4.01
C ALA A 44 4.90 6.96 4.64
N LYS A 45 4.94 7.04 5.97
CA LYS A 45 5.63 8.11 6.70
C LYS A 45 7.13 8.13 6.43
N ALA A 46 7.77 6.96 6.42
CA ALA A 46 9.19 6.83 6.10
C ALA A 46 9.51 7.27 4.65
N ALA A 47 8.56 7.12 3.74
CA ALA A 47 8.65 7.59 2.35
C ALA A 47 8.28 9.08 2.18
N GLY A 48 7.94 9.80 3.27
CA GLY A 48 7.62 11.23 3.25
C GLY A 48 6.18 11.56 2.87
N PHE A 49 5.27 10.57 2.88
CA PHE A 49 3.84 10.81 2.70
C PHE A 49 3.15 11.09 4.03
N GLU A 50 2.07 11.86 3.97
CA GLU A 50 1.16 12.09 5.09
C GLU A 50 -0.10 11.21 4.91
N PRO A 51 -0.13 9.99 5.48
CA PRO A 51 -1.30 9.14 5.37
C PRO A 51 -2.46 9.73 6.15
N THR A 52 -3.57 9.98 5.46
CA THR A 52 -4.86 10.32 6.06
C THR A 52 -5.68 9.05 6.23
N GLU A 53 -6.05 8.71 7.47
CA GLU A 53 -7.08 7.68 7.70
C GLU A 53 -8.46 8.29 7.42
N THR A 54 -9.19 7.71 6.47
CA THR A 54 -10.63 7.95 6.35
C THR A 54 -11.32 6.88 7.18
N ASN A 55 -11.55 7.17 8.47
CA ASN A 55 -12.55 6.43 9.25
C ASN A 55 -13.91 7.06 8.89
N ASP A 56 -14.76 6.32 8.19
CA ASP A 56 -16.20 6.62 8.13
C ASP A 56 -16.83 6.53 9.53
#